data_AF-A0A354ZH27-F1
#
_entry.id   AF-A0A354ZH27-F1
#
_cell.length_a   1.000
_cell.length_b   1.000
_cell.length_c   1.000
_cell.angle_alpha   90.00
_cell.angle_beta   90.00
_cell.angle_gamma   90.00
#
_symmetry.space_group_name_H-M   'P 1'
#
loop_
_entity.id
_entity.type
_entity.pdbx_description
1 polymer ?
#
loop_
_entity_poly.entity_id
_entity_poly.type
_entity_poly.pdbx_seq_one_letter_code
_entity_poly.pdbx_strand_id
1 'polypeptide(L)'
;MFCDFALELCMSDDYGVYERMRPEEVYRAVVELSGWREPVWTDSPDVSATLLNGDGLGGDGIVLLVNYSHQPRQVRICAHGGDTDTREARVPANAGLVLATR
;
A
#
# COMPACT_ATOMS: atom_id res chain seq x y z
N MET A 1 -13.61 -16.14 -13.90
CA MET A 1 -14.22 -14.96 -14.54
C MET A 1 -14.01 -13.81 -13.57
N PHE A 2 -12.83 -13.19 -13.63
CA PHE A 2 -12.50 -12.03 -12.79
C PHE A 2 -13.27 -10.85 -13.37
N CYS A 3 -14.11 -10.22 -12.55
CA CYS A 3 -15.03 -9.18 -12.95
C CYS A 3 -14.30 -8.00 -13.58
N ASP A 4 -14.69 -7.67 -14.82
CA ASP A 4 -14.29 -6.52 -15.62
C ASP A 4 -14.68 -5.15 -15.02
N PHE A 5 -15.01 -5.06 -13.73
CA PHE A 5 -15.55 -3.83 -13.14
C PHE A 5 -14.54 -2.68 -13.14
N ALA A 6 -13.27 -2.96 -12.84
CA ALA A 6 -12.21 -1.96 -12.91
C ALA A 6 -11.89 -1.55 -14.36
N LEU A 7 -12.09 -2.47 -15.32
CA LEU A 7 -11.87 -2.20 -16.75
C LEU A 7 -13.05 -1.41 -17.35
N GLU A 8 -14.30 -1.76 -17.00
CA GLU A 8 -15.52 -1.03 -17.36
C GLU A 8 -15.51 0.40 -16.81
N LEU A 9 -14.97 0.63 -15.60
CA LEU A 9 -14.78 1.97 -15.05
C LEU A 9 -13.71 2.78 -15.80
N CYS A 10 -12.65 2.15 -16.30
CA CYS A 10 -11.61 2.81 -17.10
C CYS A 10 -12.05 3.09 -18.54
N MET A 11 -13.01 2.34 -19.07
CA MET A 11 -13.58 2.54 -20.41
C MET A 11 -14.85 3.40 -20.41
N SER A 12 -15.34 3.82 -19.25
CA SER A 12 -16.49 4.70 -19.14
C SER A 12 -16.08 6.14 -19.46
N ASP A 13 -16.56 6.68 -20.58
CA ASP A 13 -16.44 8.11 -20.95
C ASP A 13 -17.26 9.06 -20.04
N ASP A 14 -17.91 8.51 -19.01
CA ASP A 14 -18.76 9.27 -18.09
C ASP A 14 -17.93 9.84 -16.93
N TYR A 15 -17.25 10.96 -17.20
CA TYR A 15 -16.42 11.71 -16.25
C TYR A 15 -17.09 11.97 -14.88
N GLY A 16 -18.43 11.96 -14.81
CA GLY A 16 -19.17 12.22 -13.58
C GLY A 16 -19.34 11.02 -12.63
N VAL A 17 -18.94 9.80 -13.02
CA VAL A 17 -19.06 8.62 -12.15
C VAL A 17 -18.05 8.68 -10.99
N TYR A 18 -16.82 9.14 -11.28
CA TYR A 18 -15.79 9.40 -10.26
C TYR A 18 -16.15 10.54 -9.30
N GLU A 19 -16.96 11.51 -9.74
CA GLU A 19 -17.38 12.65 -8.90
C GLU A 19 -18.57 12.30 -7.98
N ARG A 20 -19.38 11.30 -8.35
CA ARG A 20 -20.59 10.90 -7.61
C ARG A 20 -20.32 9.84 -6.54
N MET A 21 -19.31 9.00 -6.73
CA MET A 21 -18.86 8.05 -5.73
C MET A 21 -17.64 8.63 -5.02
N ARG A 22 -17.63 8.66 -3.68
CA ARG A 22 -16.41 9.01 -2.95
C ARG A 22 -15.35 7.96 -3.31
N PRO A 23 -14.24 8.30 -3.98
CA PRO A 23 -13.27 7.31 -4.45
C PRO A 23 -12.76 6.42 -3.32
N GLU A 24 -12.73 6.94 -2.09
CA GLU A 24 -12.36 6.21 -0.88
C GLU A 24 -13.35 5.09 -0.51
N GLU A 25 -14.65 5.28 -0.79
CA GLU A 25 -15.70 4.29 -0.53
C GLU A 25 -15.65 3.15 -1.55
N VAL A 26 -15.37 3.46 -2.81
CA VAL A 26 -15.18 2.46 -3.87
C VAL A 26 -13.92 1.64 -3.60
N TYR A 27 -12.81 2.31 -3.27
CA TYR A 27 -11.57 1.63 -2.90
C TYR A 27 -11.79 0.71 -1.70
N ARG A 28 -12.46 1.20 -0.64
CA ARG A 28 -12.79 0.38 0.54
C ARG A 28 -13.64 -0.83 0.19
N ALA A 29 -14.71 -0.66 -0.59
CA ALA A 29 -15.58 -1.76 -0.99
C ALA A 29 -14.83 -2.82 -1.81
N VAL A 30 -13.95 -2.40 -2.73
CA VAL A 30 -13.13 -3.32 -3.52
C VAL A 30 -12.13 -4.08 -2.63
N VAL A 31 -11.48 -3.40 -1.69
CA VAL A 31 -10.57 -4.03 -0.71
C VAL A 31 -11.32 -5.04 0.16
N GLU A 32 -12.48 -4.68 0.70
CA GLU A 32 -13.30 -5.56 1.54
C GLU A 32 -13.81 -6.80 0.76
N LEU A 33 -14.28 -6.61 -0.47
CA LEU A 33 -14.82 -7.70 -1.31
C LEU A 33 -13.74 -8.63 -1.86
N SER A 34 -12.56 -8.10 -2.16
CA SER A 34 -11.44 -8.91 -2.69
C SER A 34 -10.74 -9.74 -1.61
N GLY A 35 -11.03 -9.46 -0.33
CA GLY A 35 -10.23 -9.99 0.78
C GLY A 35 -8.76 -9.54 0.71
N TRP A 36 -8.46 -8.55 -0.14
CA TRP A 36 -7.12 -8.02 -0.31
C TRP A 36 -6.70 -7.34 0.98
N ARG A 37 -5.51 -7.68 1.45
CA ARG A 37 -4.88 -7.07 2.61
C ARG A 37 -3.57 -6.47 2.15
N GLU A 38 -3.29 -5.26 2.59
CA GLU A 38 -1.99 -4.66 2.37
C GLU A 38 -0.91 -5.62 2.88
N PRO A 39 0.04 -6.02 2.02
CA PRO A 39 1.07 -6.98 2.40
C PRO A 39 2.03 -6.38 3.43
N VAL A 40 2.14 -5.04 3.49
CA VAL A 40 2.92 -4.30 4.48
C VAL A 40 2.21 -2.97 4.81
N TRP A 41 2.24 -2.54 6.06
CA TRP A 41 1.69 -1.26 6.51
C TRP A 41 2.53 -0.67 7.66
N THR A 42 2.27 0.59 8.01
CA THR A 42 2.88 1.24 9.18
C THR A 42 1.85 1.65 10.23
N ASP A 43 2.32 1.93 11.45
CA ASP A 43 1.50 2.52 12.53
C ASP A 43 1.32 4.05 12.41
N SER A 44 1.91 4.67 11.39
CA SER A 44 1.87 6.12 11.18
C SER A 44 1.02 6.47 9.95
N PRO A 45 0.01 7.35 10.09
CA PRO A 45 -0.78 7.81 8.95
C PRO A 45 0.03 8.67 7.96
N ASP A 46 1.18 9.21 8.40
CA ASP A 46 2.04 10.06 7.57
C ASP A 46 3.05 9.25 6.73
N VAL A 47 3.15 7.93 6.94
CA VAL A 47 4.16 7.09 6.29
C VAL A 47 3.50 5.90 5.60
N SER A 48 3.56 5.88 4.26
CA SER A 48 3.13 4.72 3.49
C SER A 48 4.22 3.65 3.45
N ALA A 49 3.81 2.39 3.36
CA ALA A 49 4.70 1.26 3.14
C ALA A 49 4.25 0.48 1.91
N THR A 50 5.19 0.15 1.03
CA THR A 50 4.92 -0.62 -0.18
C THR A 50 5.91 -1.77 -0.26
N LEU A 51 5.41 -2.99 -0.38
CA LEU A 51 6.23 -4.18 -0.63
C LEU A 51 6.46 -4.32 -2.13
N LEU A 52 7.73 -4.29 -2.53
CA LEU A 52 8.20 -4.56 -3.88
C LEU A 52 8.79 -5.97 -3.90
N ASN A 53 8.08 -6.90 -4.51
CA ASN A 53 8.57 -8.25 -4.75
C ASN A 53 9.39 -8.26 -6.05
N GLY A 54 10.58 -8.84 -6.02
CA GLY A 54 11.28 -9.16 -7.26
C GLY A 54 10.53 -10.28 -7.99
N ASP A 55 10.35 -10.14 -9.30
CA ASP A 55 9.75 -11.17 -10.16
C ASP A 55 10.66 -12.41 -10.20
N GLY A 56 10.57 -13.28 -9.20
CA GLY A 56 11.37 -14.50 -9.16
C GLY A 56 11.33 -15.24 -7.83
N LEU A 57 10.94 -16.52 -7.90
CA LEU A 57 11.03 -17.56 -6.87
C LEU A 57 12.24 -17.36 -5.92
N GLY A 58 12.00 -16.78 -4.74
CA GLY A 58 12.98 -16.69 -3.65
C GLY A 58 13.75 -15.37 -3.51
N GLY A 59 13.35 -14.29 -4.18
CA GLY A 59 13.95 -12.96 -3.99
C GLY A 59 13.50 -12.31 -2.68
N ASP A 60 14.47 -11.87 -1.86
CA ASP A 60 14.22 -10.99 -0.71
C ASP A 60 13.37 -9.79 -1.16
N GLY A 61 12.20 -9.61 -0.57
CA GLY A 61 11.36 -8.44 -0.82
C GLY A 61 12.06 -7.15 -0.40
N ILE A 62 11.63 -6.04 -1.00
CA ILE A 62 12.08 -4.71 -0.60
C ILE A 62 10.86 -3.94 -0.11
N VAL A 63 10.94 -3.33 1.07
CA VAL A 63 9.92 -2.41 1.57
C VAL A 63 10.37 -0.98 1.32
N LEU A 64 9.57 -0.25 0.54
CA LEU A 64 9.70 1.19 0.37
C LEU A 64 8.80 1.89 1.38
N LEU A 65 9.37 2.75 2.21
CA LEU A 65 8.65 3.66 3.09
C LEU A 65 8.70 5.07 2.53
N VAL A 66 7.58 5.79 2.51
CA VAL A 66 7.54 7.20 2.08
C VAL A 66 6.88 8.03 3.16
N ASN A 67 7.61 9.00 3.72
CA ASN A 67 7.11 9.92 4.73
C ASN A 67 6.67 11.23 4.09
N TYR A 68 5.38 11.54 4.18
CA TYR A 68 4.78 12.76 3.64
C TYR A 68 4.75 13.92 4.65
N SER A 69 5.24 13.71 5.87
CA SER A 69 5.34 14.74 6.90
C SER A 69 6.64 15.54 6.77
N HIS A 70 6.55 16.84 7.12
CA HIS A 70 7.70 17.74 7.23
C HIS A 70 8.63 17.45 8.43
N GLN A 71 8.28 16.47 9.26
CA GLN A 71 9.11 15.98 10.37
C GLN A 71 9.50 14.51 10.17
N PRO A 72 10.69 14.08 10.62
CA PRO A 72 11.05 12.67 10.66
C PRO A 72 10.06 11.87 11.52
N ARG A 73 9.73 10.64 11.10
CA ARG A 73 8.83 9.74 11.81
C ARG A 73 9.53 8.44 12.18
N GLN A 74 9.39 8.03 13.43
CA GLN A 74 9.69 6.66 13.86
C GLN A 74 8.43 5.85 13.61
N VAL A 75 8.54 4.77 12.83
CA VAL A 75 7.39 3.93 12.48
C VAL A 75 7.68 2.47 12.74
N ARG A 76 6.63 1.77 13.12
CA ARG A 76 6.58 0.32 13.16
C ARG A 76 6.03 -0.19 11.84
N ILE A 77 6.75 -1.11 11.23
CA ILE A 77 6.39 -1.77 9.97
C ILE A 77 5.84 -3.15 10.32
N CYS A 78 4.66 -3.44 9.77
CA CYS A 78 3.97 -4.70 9.94
C CYS A 78 3.78 -5.35 8.57
N ALA A 79 4.08 -6.64 8.43
CA ALA A 79 3.89 -7.39 7.18
C ALA A 79 2.94 -8.58 7.38
N HIS A 80 2.17 -8.92 6.36
CA HIS A 80 1.27 -10.07 6.36
C HIS A 80 1.97 -11.32 5.82
N GLY A 81 1.96 -12.43 6.58
CA GLY A 81 2.37 -13.76 6.08
C GLY A 81 3.80 -14.21 6.40
N GLY A 82 4.57 -13.45 7.19
CA GLY A 82 5.78 -13.92 7.86
C GLY A 82 5.57 -13.96 9.37
N ASP A 83 6.45 -14.64 10.11
CA ASP A 83 6.59 -14.45 11.56
C ASP A 83 6.53 -12.95 11.85
N THR A 84 5.82 -12.53 12.90
CA THR A 84 5.47 -11.14 13.22
C THR A 84 6.71 -10.27 13.53
N ASP A 85 7.60 -10.12 12.55
CA ASP A 85 8.81 -9.32 12.58
C ASP A 85 8.38 -7.87 12.46
N THR A 86 7.99 -7.36 13.60
CA THR A 86 7.72 -5.97 13.85
C THR A 86 9.04 -5.23 13.71
N ARG A 87 9.28 -4.60 12.56
CA ARG A 87 10.51 -3.82 12.30
C ARG A 87 10.26 -2.36 12.59
N GLU A 88 11.21 -1.70 13.22
CA GLU A 88 11.15 -0.26 13.43
C GLU A 88 12.10 0.47 12.49
N ALA A 89 11.64 1.57 11.92
CA ALA A 89 12.44 2.40 11.03
C ALA A 89 12.20 3.88 11.32
N ARG A 90 13.27 4.67 11.18
CA ARG A 90 13.20 6.12 11.22
C ARG A 90 13.21 6.67 9.79
N VAL A 91 12.07 7.16 9.33
CA VAL A 91 11.94 7.73 7.97
C VAL A 91 12.16 9.24 8.05
N PRO A 92 13.11 9.81 7.27
CA PRO A 92 13.35 11.25 7.24
C PRO A 92 12.11 12.03 6.76
N ALA A 93 12.05 13.33 7.06
CA ALA A 93 10.97 14.20 6.59
C ALA A 93 10.94 14.27 5.05
N ASN A 94 9.75 14.22 4.45
CA ASN A 94 9.54 14.35 3.00
C ASN A 94 10.47 13.46 2.15
N ALA A 95 10.73 12.22 2.60
CA ALA A 95 11.72 11.34 1.99
C ALA A 95 11.23 9.89 1.91
N GLY A 96 11.86 9.15 1.00
CA GLY A 96 11.74 7.70 0.90
C GLY A 96 12.88 6.97 1.63
N LEU A 97 12.59 5.83 2.22
CA LEU A 97 13.56 4.89 2.80
C LEU A 97 13.32 3.49 2.24
N VAL A 98 14.39 2.82 1.83
CA VAL A 98 14.33 1.47 1.28
C VAL A 98 14.91 0.48 2.29
N LEU A 99 14.16 -0.58 2.60
CA LEU A 99 14.55 -1.63 3.54
C LEU A 99 14.50 -2.99 2.84
N ALA A 100 15.53 -3.81 3.02
CA ALA A 100 15.49 -5.21 2.59
C ALA A 100 14.72 -6.06 3.61
N THR A 101 13.90 -7.02 3.15
CA THR A 101 13.11 -7.90 4.04
C THR A 101 13.88 -9.13 4.56
N ARG A 102 15.21 -9.18 4.41
CA ARG A 102 16.06 -10.23 5.00
C ARG A 102 15.93 -10.29 6.50
#